data_AF-A0A9E2BF45-F1
#
_entry.id   AF-A0A9E2BF45-F1
#
_cell.length_a   1.000
_cell.length_b   1.000
_cell.length_c   1.000
_cell.angle_alpha   90.00
_cell.angle_beta   90.00
_cell.angle_gamma   90.00
#
_symmetry.space_group_name_H-M   'P 1'
#
loop_
_entity.id
_entity.type
_entity.pdbx_description
1 polymer ?
#
loop_
_entity_poly.entity_id
_entity_poly.type
_entity_poly.pdbx_seq_one_letter_code
_entity_poly.pdbx_strand_id
1 'polypeptide(L)'
;MTTISETLRGLSLGHPTTFLNLTLFPLQGSTGYARDYVTLREAVHDQTATVREISEGGSVPELLLENSGKKPVLILDGEELIGAKQNRTANVTILAPAGKTVHIPVTCVEAGRWAYRSRDFAPSDQMHFSAGRRRKMASVYQSMSMTGRKAANQSEVWGDISQKAARMGSHSPTSAMADVFESNRHRVDDYVGAFTTESGQVGAVFAIGENIEGLE
;
A
#
# COMPACT_ATOMS: atom_id res chain seq x y z
N MET A 1 17.92 -17.21 9.95
CA MET A 1 17.39 -17.06 8.56
C MET A 1 16.73 -18.34 8.02
N THR A 2 16.51 -19.36 8.84
CA THR A 2 15.90 -20.66 8.46
C THR A 2 14.42 -20.56 8.07
N THR A 3 13.71 -19.56 8.61
CA THR A 3 12.25 -19.46 8.52
C THR A 3 11.71 -19.20 7.10
N ILE A 4 12.32 -18.31 6.30
CA ILE A 4 11.77 -17.98 4.96
C ILE A 4 11.85 -19.17 4.01
N SER A 5 13.00 -19.84 3.94
CA SER A 5 13.19 -20.99 3.05
C SER A 5 12.35 -22.19 3.48
N GLU A 6 12.15 -22.40 4.78
CA GLU A 6 11.22 -23.41 5.31
C GLU A 6 9.77 -23.08 4.95
N THR A 7 9.32 -21.84 5.15
CA THR A 7 7.98 -21.41 4.76
C THR A 7 7.75 -21.62 3.27
N LEU A 8 8.65 -21.13 2.41
CA LEU A 8 8.51 -21.27 0.95
C LEU A 8 8.51 -22.73 0.48
N ARG A 9 9.23 -23.63 1.16
CA ARG A 9 9.21 -25.07 0.86
C ARG A 9 7.90 -25.75 1.24
N GLY A 10 7.16 -25.19 2.19
CA GLY A 10 5.84 -25.68 2.60
C GLY A 10 4.69 -25.14 1.75
N LEU A 11 4.97 -24.31 0.74
CA LEU A 11 3.95 -23.76 -0.16
C LEU A 11 3.80 -24.63 -1.41
N SER A 12 2.55 -24.80 -1.85
CA SER A 12 2.22 -25.35 -3.16
C SER A 12 1.35 -24.37 -3.95
N LEU A 13 1.35 -24.49 -5.28
CA LEU A 13 0.44 -23.72 -6.12
C LEU A 13 -0.95 -24.37 -6.13
N GLY A 14 -1.99 -23.57 -5.93
CA GLY A 14 -3.37 -23.94 -6.17
C GLY A 14 -3.75 -23.85 -7.65
N HIS A 15 -5.05 -23.94 -7.95
CA HIS A 15 -5.50 -23.88 -9.34
C HIS A 15 -5.38 -22.43 -9.86
N PRO A 16 -4.69 -22.20 -11.00
CA PRO A 16 -4.59 -20.87 -11.55
C PRO A 16 -5.94 -20.37 -12.03
N THR A 17 -6.25 -19.12 -11.72
CA THR A 17 -7.41 -18.40 -12.25
C THR A 17 -6.91 -17.30 -13.16
N THR A 18 -7.48 -17.17 -14.36
CA THR A 18 -7.11 -16.13 -15.32
C THR A 18 -8.32 -15.26 -15.63
N PHE A 19 -8.13 -13.95 -15.60
CA PHE A 19 -9.07 -12.98 -16.12
C PHE A 19 -8.33 -12.00 -17.04
N LEU A 20 -8.77 -11.95 -18.29
CA LEU A 20 -8.08 -11.23 -19.37
C LEU A 20 -6.60 -11.62 -19.43
N ASN A 21 -5.69 -10.69 -19.18
CA ASN A 21 -4.25 -10.92 -19.22
C ASN A 21 -3.62 -11.15 -17.84
N LEU A 22 -4.40 -11.15 -16.75
CA LEU A 22 -3.90 -11.40 -15.39
C LEU A 22 -4.23 -12.84 -14.97
N THR A 23 -3.19 -13.57 -14.57
CA THR A 23 -3.32 -14.90 -13.97
C THR A 23 -2.88 -14.85 -12.52
N LEU A 24 -3.72 -15.37 -11.62
CA LEU A 24 -3.45 -15.55 -10.21
C LEU A 24 -3.18 -17.03 -9.95
N PHE A 25 -2.05 -17.35 -9.34
CA PHE A 25 -1.73 -18.68 -8.84
C PHE A 25 -1.83 -18.65 -7.30
N PRO A 26 -2.85 -19.28 -6.69
CA PRO A 26 -2.99 -19.30 -5.24
C PRO A 26 -1.76 -19.99 -4.61
N LEU A 27 -1.26 -19.45 -3.50
CA LEU A 27 -0.29 -20.16 -2.67
C LEU A 27 -1.04 -20.87 -1.57
N GLN A 28 -0.98 -22.19 -1.57
CA GLN A 28 -1.58 -23.05 -0.57
C GLN A 28 -0.52 -23.46 0.44
N GLY A 29 -0.89 -23.49 1.72
CA GLY A 29 0.01 -23.92 2.77
C GLY A 29 -0.58 -23.69 4.16
N SER A 30 0.20 -24.06 5.17
CA SER A 30 -0.07 -23.68 6.55
C SER A 30 1.00 -22.70 6.98
N THR A 31 0.60 -21.46 7.25
CA THR A 31 1.53 -20.51 7.87
C THR A 31 1.75 -20.84 9.34
N GLY A 32 0.89 -21.65 9.98
CA GLY A 32 1.03 -22.06 11.39
C GLY A 32 0.97 -20.90 12.40
N TYR A 33 0.82 -19.66 11.95
CA TYR A 33 0.83 -18.46 12.76
C TYR A 33 -0.55 -17.83 12.80
N ALA A 34 -1.09 -17.67 14.01
CA ALA A 34 -2.25 -16.83 14.21
C ALA A 34 -1.86 -15.36 13.99
N ARG A 35 -2.71 -14.63 13.27
CA ARG A 35 -2.56 -13.19 13.07
C ARG A 35 -2.77 -12.45 14.40
N ASP A 36 -1.69 -11.92 14.98
CA ASP A 36 -1.72 -11.12 16.21
C ASP A 36 -1.55 -9.62 15.95
N TYR A 37 -2.20 -9.12 14.90
CA TYR A 37 -2.23 -7.71 14.53
C TYR A 37 -3.54 -7.40 13.79
N VAL A 38 -3.89 -6.12 13.70
CA VAL A 38 -4.98 -5.60 12.86
C VAL A 38 -4.41 -4.77 11.71
N THR A 39 -5.15 -4.60 10.61
CA THR A 39 -4.74 -3.71 9.52
C THR A 39 -5.02 -2.28 9.92
N LEU A 40 -4.40 -1.32 9.25
CA LEU A 40 -4.72 0.08 9.45
C LEU A 40 -6.20 0.38 9.19
N ARG A 41 -6.79 -0.22 8.16
CA ARG A 41 -8.22 -0.14 7.85
C ARG A 41 -9.10 -0.60 9.00
N GLU A 42 -8.86 -1.82 9.51
CA GLU A 42 -9.61 -2.37 10.65
C GLU A 42 -9.48 -1.44 11.87
N ALA A 43 -8.26 -0.99 12.18
CA ALA A 43 -8.02 -0.17 13.36
C ALA A 43 -8.64 1.23 13.27
N VAL A 44 -8.61 1.87 12.11
CA VAL A 44 -9.26 3.17 11.88
C VAL A 44 -10.79 3.02 11.88
N HIS A 45 -11.33 1.97 11.26
CA HIS A 45 -12.76 1.65 11.30
C HIS A 45 -13.27 1.46 12.73
N ASP A 46 -12.53 0.70 13.53
CA ASP A 46 -12.86 0.42 14.93
C ASP A 46 -12.48 1.58 15.88
N GLN A 47 -11.99 2.70 15.35
CA GLN A 47 -11.57 3.89 16.11
C GLN A 47 -10.48 3.61 17.16
N THR A 48 -9.68 2.57 16.94
CA THR A 48 -8.52 2.20 17.78
C THR A 48 -7.19 2.68 17.20
N ALA A 49 -7.22 3.32 16.03
CA ALA A 49 -6.09 4.02 15.45
C ALA A 49 -6.52 5.34 14.79
N THR A 50 -5.61 6.33 14.79
CA THR A 50 -5.82 7.60 14.07
C THR A 50 -4.52 8.03 13.42
N VAL A 51 -4.59 8.48 12.16
CA VAL A 51 -3.44 9.00 11.41
C VAL A 51 -3.63 10.49 11.15
N ARG A 52 -2.63 11.29 11.52
CA ARG A 52 -2.66 12.76 11.46
C ARG A 52 -1.37 13.33 10.87
N GLU A 53 -1.45 14.59 10.43
CA GLU A 53 -0.26 15.40 10.24
C GLU A 53 0.50 15.55 11.57
N ILE A 54 1.84 15.64 11.55
CA ILE A 54 2.63 15.80 12.78
C ILE A 54 2.45 17.19 13.42
N SER A 55 1.92 18.16 12.68
CA SER A 55 1.64 19.53 13.13
C SER A 55 0.52 20.15 12.28
N GLU A 56 -0.06 21.27 12.73
CA GLU A 56 -1.11 21.98 11.98
C GLU A 56 -0.64 22.44 10.59
N GLY A 57 0.64 22.79 10.47
CA GLY A 57 1.28 23.17 9.21
C GLY A 57 1.40 22.02 8.21
N GLY A 58 1.25 20.77 8.67
CA GLY A 58 1.61 19.58 7.93
C GLY A 58 3.13 19.41 7.84
N SER A 59 3.59 18.18 7.69
CA SER A 59 5.01 17.93 7.41
C SER A 59 5.17 16.84 6.37
N VAL A 60 6.22 16.98 5.58
CA VAL A 60 6.76 15.93 4.73
C VAL A 60 8.17 15.71 5.27
N PRO A 61 8.61 14.46 5.57
CA PRO A 61 8.13 13.21 4.98
C PRO A 61 7.43 12.24 5.95
N GLU A 62 6.75 12.72 6.99
CA GLU A 62 6.18 11.84 8.03
C GLU A 62 4.75 12.21 8.43
N LEU A 63 3.98 11.18 8.79
CA LEU A 63 2.69 11.29 9.48
C LEU A 63 2.78 10.70 10.88
N LEU A 64 1.83 11.08 11.74
CA LEU A 64 1.70 10.54 13.08
C LEU A 64 0.57 9.52 13.14
N LEU A 65 0.88 8.27 13.46
CA LEU A 65 -0.11 7.24 13.80
C LEU A 65 -0.17 7.09 15.31
N GLU A 66 -1.36 7.23 15.87
CA GLU A 66 -1.67 6.87 17.25
C GLU A 66 -2.43 5.55 17.25
N ASN A 67 -1.87 4.50 17.85
CA ASN A 67 -2.54 3.23 18.08
C ASN A 67 -2.98 3.16 19.55
N SER A 68 -4.26 3.46 19.81
CA SER A 68 -4.89 3.36 21.13
C SER A 68 -5.46 1.95 21.40
N GLY A 69 -5.40 1.06 20.41
CA GLY A 69 -5.85 -0.31 20.48
C GLY A 69 -4.95 -1.23 21.31
N LYS A 70 -5.44 -2.47 21.48
CA LYS A 70 -4.74 -3.54 22.23
C LYS A 70 -3.83 -4.41 21.37
N LYS A 71 -3.91 -4.27 20.04
CA LYS A 71 -3.12 -5.04 19.07
C LYS A 71 -2.22 -4.12 18.26
N PRO A 72 -1.06 -4.62 17.79
CA PRO A 72 -0.28 -3.90 16.80
C PRO A 72 -1.10 -3.63 15.52
N VAL A 73 -0.84 -2.51 14.88
CA VAL A 73 -1.45 -2.10 13.61
C VAL A 73 -0.44 -2.27 12.49
N LEU A 74 -0.78 -3.07 11.48
CA LEU A 74 0.00 -3.26 10.27
C LEU A 74 -0.37 -2.17 9.25
N ILE A 75 0.64 -1.43 8.79
CA ILE A 75 0.58 -0.54 7.64
C ILE A 75 1.49 -1.11 6.57
N LEU A 76 0.99 -1.31 5.36
CA LEU A 76 1.77 -1.89 4.26
C LEU A 76 2.52 -0.81 3.48
N ASP A 77 3.73 -1.11 3.00
CA ASP A 77 4.36 -0.28 1.97
C ASP A 77 3.41 -0.14 0.77
N GLY A 78 3.22 1.10 0.32
CA GLY A 78 2.34 1.41 -0.80
C GLY A 78 0.91 1.75 -0.38
N GLU A 79 0.51 1.49 0.86
CA GLU A 79 -0.83 1.82 1.35
C GLU A 79 -1.10 3.33 1.23
N GLU A 80 -2.18 3.69 0.54
CA GLU A 80 -2.57 5.08 0.33
C GLU A 80 -3.42 5.59 1.49
N LEU A 81 -3.08 6.80 1.95
CA LEU A 81 -3.74 7.54 3.00
C LEU A 81 -4.32 8.82 2.38
N ILE A 82 -5.64 8.92 2.37
CA ILE A 82 -6.37 10.04 1.77
C ILE A 82 -6.83 11.05 2.81
N GLY A 83 -7.03 12.29 2.38
CA GLY A 83 -7.52 13.36 3.25
C GLY A 83 -6.42 14.33 3.67
N ALA A 84 -6.54 14.87 4.89
CA ALA A 84 -5.64 15.89 5.46
C ALA A 84 -5.26 16.95 4.41
N LYS A 85 -3.98 17.34 4.29
CA LYS A 85 -3.54 18.37 3.32
C LYS A 85 -3.25 17.84 1.91
N GLN A 86 -2.74 16.61 1.81
CA GLN A 86 -2.39 15.90 0.58
C GLN A 86 -2.48 14.40 0.80
N ASN A 87 -2.91 13.63 -0.20
CA ASN A 87 -2.85 12.17 -0.13
C ASN A 87 -1.39 11.68 -0.05
N ARG A 88 -1.15 10.64 0.75
CA ARG A 88 0.18 10.08 1.01
C ARG A 88 0.19 8.58 0.73
N THR A 89 1.37 8.03 0.47
CA THR A 89 1.61 6.58 0.46
C THR A 89 2.66 6.24 1.51
N ALA A 90 2.47 5.17 2.28
CA ALA A 90 3.48 4.66 3.21
C ALA A 90 4.73 4.19 2.46
N ASN A 91 5.93 4.57 2.92
CA ASN A 91 7.19 4.25 2.26
C ASN A 91 7.76 2.87 2.61
N VAL A 92 7.30 2.29 3.72
CA VAL A 92 7.73 0.97 4.20
C VAL A 92 6.57 0.29 4.92
N THR A 93 6.64 -1.03 5.05
CA THR A 93 5.74 -1.78 5.93
C THR A 93 6.13 -1.55 7.39
N ILE A 94 5.14 -1.25 8.24
CA ILE A 94 5.33 -0.93 9.66
C ILE A 94 4.33 -1.75 10.47
N LEU A 95 4.80 -2.32 11.58
CA LEU A 95 3.95 -2.88 12.62
C LEU A 95 3.98 -1.93 13.84
N ALA A 96 2.99 -1.06 13.94
CA ALA A 96 2.90 -0.06 14.99
C ALA A 96 2.40 -0.69 16.29
N PRO A 97 3.18 -0.69 17.39
CA PRO A 97 2.80 -1.39 18.62
C PRO A 97 1.51 -0.85 19.25
N ALA A 98 0.82 -1.70 20.00
CA ALA A 98 -0.35 -1.34 20.80
C ALA A 98 -0.02 -0.23 21.82
N GLY A 99 -0.92 0.74 21.99
CA GLY A 99 -0.78 1.83 22.95
C GLY A 99 0.39 2.79 22.66
N LYS A 100 0.87 2.86 21.41
CA LYS A 100 2.01 3.71 21.01
C LYS A 100 1.65 4.66 19.89
N THR A 101 2.40 5.76 19.86
CA THR A 101 2.43 6.70 18.76
C THR A 101 3.68 6.46 17.92
N VAL A 102 3.53 6.37 16.60
CA VAL A 102 4.58 6.01 15.65
C VAL A 102 4.61 7.01 14.49
N HIS A 103 5.81 7.43 14.09
CA HIS A 103 6.01 8.21 12.87
C HIS A 103 6.01 7.27 11.65
N ILE A 104 5.12 7.53 10.70
CA ILE A 104 5.03 6.80 9.43
C ILE A 104 5.76 7.61 8.38
N PRO A 105 6.90 7.15 7.84
CA PRO A 105 7.50 7.74 6.65
C PRO A 105 6.58 7.58 5.45
N VAL A 106 6.32 8.69 4.77
CA VAL A 106 5.41 8.76 3.64
C VAL A 106 5.99 9.59 2.50
N THR A 107 5.38 9.44 1.32
CA THR A 107 5.59 10.32 0.17
C THR A 107 4.25 10.79 -0.36
N CYS A 108 4.16 12.03 -0.84
CA CYS A 108 2.91 12.57 -1.39
C CYS A 108 2.56 11.90 -2.72
N VAL A 109 1.29 11.56 -2.90
CA VAL A 109 0.73 11.01 -4.14
C VAL A 109 -0.34 11.92 -4.75
N GLU A 110 -0.34 13.18 -4.33
CA GLU A 110 -1.17 14.26 -4.84
C GLU A 110 -0.32 15.55 -4.85
N ALA A 111 -0.18 16.20 -6.00
CA ALA A 111 0.75 17.34 -6.17
C ALA A 111 0.05 18.71 -6.07
N GLY A 112 -1.16 18.82 -6.60
CA GLY A 112 -1.88 20.08 -6.82
C GLY A 112 -2.75 20.56 -5.67
N ARG A 113 -2.65 19.96 -4.49
CA ARG A 113 -3.42 20.36 -3.29
C ARG A 113 -2.47 20.60 -2.13
N TRP A 114 -2.68 21.62 -1.31
CA TRP A 114 -2.04 21.75 0.01
C TRP A 114 -3.02 22.41 0.98
N ALA A 115 -4.15 21.73 1.19
CA ALA A 115 -5.27 22.26 1.97
C ALA A 115 -6.04 21.11 2.61
N TYR A 116 -6.51 21.33 3.84
CA TYR A 116 -7.25 20.32 4.59
C TYR A 116 -8.57 19.96 3.89
N ARG A 117 -8.80 18.66 3.66
CA ARG A 117 -10.13 18.09 3.31
C ARG A 117 -10.79 17.37 4.48
N SER A 118 -9.98 16.94 5.44
CA SER A 118 -10.37 16.30 6.69
C SER A 118 -9.29 16.60 7.73
N ARG A 119 -9.60 16.43 9.02
CA ARG A 119 -8.58 16.56 10.08
C ARG A 119 -7.60 15.40 10.05
N ASP A 120 -8.13 14.19 9.88
CA ASP A 120 -7.39 12.93 9.95
C ASP A 120 -7.30 12.29 8.56
N PHE A 121 -6.30 11.45 8.37
CA PHE A 121 -6.20 10.59 7.20
C PHE A 121 -7.10 9.36 7.34
N ALA A 122 -7.63 8.90 6.20
CA ALA A 122 -8.31 7.61 6.09
C ALA A 122 -7.51 6.67 5.17
N PRO A 123 -7.46 5.36 5.45
CA PRO A 123 -6.89 4.39 4.53
C PRO A 123 -7.79 4.27 3.28
N SER A 124 -7.16 4.31 2.11
CA SER A 124 -7.79 4.09 0.80
C SER A 124 -7.94 2.60 0.50
N ASP A 125 -8.86 2.24 -0.40
CA ASP A 125 -8.88 0.88 -0.99
C ASP A 125 -7.69 0.64 -1.93
N GLN A 126 -6.98 1.71 -2.28
CA GLN A 126 -5.91 1.67 -3.27
C GLN A 126 -4.54 1.51 -2.62
N MET A 127 -3.73 0.68 -3.25
CA MET A 127 -2.29 0.66 -3.06
C MET A 127 -1.62 1.50 -4.15
N HIS A 128 -0.41 1.96 -3.89
CA HIS A 128 0.46 2.49 -4.93
C HIS A 128 0.63 1.43 -6.03
N PHE A 129 0.39 1.82 -7.29
CA PHE A 129 0.46 0.89 -8.42
C PHE A 129 1.84 0.20 -8.51
N SER A 130 1.86 -1.08 -8.87
CA SER A 130 3.02 -1.99 -8.76
C SER A 130 4.36 -1.39 -9.24
N ALA A 131 4.39 -0.87 -10.47
CA ALA A 131 5.61 -0.29 -11.03
C ALA A 131 6.11 0.95 -10.26
N GLY A 132 5.21 1.83 -9.84
CA GLY A 132 5.55 3.02 -9.05
C GLY A 132 5.97 2.66 -7.63
N ARG A 133 5.29 1.69 -7.01
CA ARG A 133 5.65 1.13 -5.71
C ARG A 133 7.08 0.57 -5.73
N ARG A 134 7.44 -0.19 -6.77
CA ARG A 134 8.80 -0.72 -6.98
C ARG A 134 9.86 0.38 -7.11
N ARG A 135 9.61 1.43 -7.91
CA ARG A 135 10.56 2.55 -8.06
C ARG A 135 10.71 3.36 -6.78
N LYS A 136 9.58 3.70 -6.14
CA LYS A 136 9.57 4.32 -4.80
C LYS A 136 10.38 3.50 -3.81
N MET A 137 10.24 2.17 -3.82
CA MET A 137 11.00 1.30 -2.92
C MET A 137 12.49 1.28 -3.21
N ALA A 138 12.89 1.30 -4.48
CA ALA A 138 14.30 1.46 -4.85
C ALA A 138 14.87 2.81 -4.34
N SER A 139 14.09 3.88 -4.46
CA SER A 139 14.44 5.22 -3.97
C SER A 139 14.60 5.25 -2.44
N VAL A 140 13.66 4.62 -1.70
CA VAL A 140 13.73 4.46 -0.24
C VAL A 140 14.96 3.66 0.17
N TYR A 141 15.25 2.55 -0.52
CA TYR A 141 16.43 1.73 -0.25
C TYR A 141 17.73 2.51 -0.43
N GLN A 142 17.84 3.30 -1.51
CA GLN A 142 18.98 4.16 -1.74
C GLN A 142 19.12 5.22 -0.63
N SER A 143 18.02 5.86 -0.25
CA SER A 143 17.97 6.87 0.82
C SER A 143 18.38 6.30 2.19
N MET A 144 17.92 5.08 2.52
CA MET A 144 18.31 4.37 3.73
C MET A 144 19.80 4.05 3.74
N SER A 145 20.35 3.63 2.60
CA SER A 145 21.76 3.27 2.47
C SER A 145 22.69 4.48 2.59
N MET A 146 22.27 5.66 2.13
CA MET A 146 23.07 6.89 2.14
C MET A 146 22.87 7.75 3.40
N THR A 147 21.67 7.76 3.97
CA THR A 147 21.28 8.74 5.01
C THR A 147 20.58 8.12 6.22
N GLY A 148 20.27 6.82 6.18
CA GLY A 148 19.47 6.14 7.21
C GLY A 148 17.98 6.51 7.21
N ARG A 149 17.51 7.35 6.28
CA ARG A 149 16.13 7.82 6.21
C ARG A 149 15.29 6.96 5.26
N LYS A 150 14.02 6.75 5.62
CA LYS A 150 13.05 5.99 4.82
C LYS A 150 12.31 6.90 3.82
N ALA A 151 13.05 7.76 3.13
CA ALA A 151 12.48 8.79 2.25
C ALA A 151 12.59 8.37 0.78
N ALA A 152 11.51 8.53 0.01
CA ALA A 152 11.53 8.38 -1.44
C ALA A 152 11.71 9.75 -2.12
N ASN A 153 12.14 9.74 -3.38
CA ASN A 153 12.22 10.94 -4.21
C ASN A 153 10.80 11.41 -4.62
N GLN A 154 10.39 12.55 -4.07
CA GLN A 154 9.05 13.11 -4.28
C GLN A 154 8.74 13.47 -5.73
N SER A 155 9.71 14.03 -6.47
CA SER A 155 9.48 14.44 -7.86
C SER A 155 9.38 13.24 -8.80
N GLU A 156 10.15 12.18 -8.53
CA GLU A 156 10.06 10.92 -9.25
C GLU A 156 8.68 10.28 -9.08
N VAL A 157 8.17 10.23 -7.84
CA VAL A 157 6.82 9.71 -7.56
C VAL A 157 5.74 10.49 -8.30
N TRP A 158 5.80 11.82 -8.32
CA TRP A 158 4.84 12.62 -9.09
C TRP A 158 4.98 12.43 -10.60
N GLY A 159 6.20 12.31 -11.11
CA GLY A 159 6.45 11.99 -12.51
C GLY A 159 5.86 10.63 -12.91
N ASP A 160 5.98 9.63 -12.04
CA ASP A 160 5.42 8.30 -12.24
C ASP A 160 3.88 8.31 -12.25
N ILE A 161 3.25 9.03 -11.32
CA ILE A 161 1.80 9.20 -11.27
C ILE A 161 1.30 9.93 -12.51
N SER A 162 1.98 10.99 -12.93
CA SER A 162 1.63 11.76 -14.15
C SER A 162 1.68 10.88 -15.41
N GLN A 163 2.76 10.11 -15.58
CA GLN A 163 2.89 9.16 -16.69
C GLN A 163 1.81 8.07 -16.66
N LYS A 164 1.49 7.55 -15.47
CA LYS A 164 0.41 6.57 -15.29
C LYS A 164 -0.95 7.18 -15.64
N ALA A 165 -1.26 8.39 -15.17
CA ALA A 165 -2.50 9.10 -15.48
C ALA A 165 -2.66 9.32 -16.98
N ALA A 166 -1.62 9.80 -17.66
CA ALA A 166 -1.61 9.98 -19.12
C ALA A 166 -1.87 8.67 -19.87
N ARG A 167 -1.19 7.58 -19.49
CA ARG A 167 -1.38 6.26 -20.10
C ARG A 167 -2.79 5.70 -19.89
N MET A 168 -3.42 6.02 -18.76
CA MET A 168 -4.77 5.59 -18.43
C MET A 168 -5.84 6.57 -18.91
N GLY A 169 -5.47 7.65 -19.61
CA GLY A 169 -6.40 8.69 -20.06
C GLY A 169 -7.18 9.35 -18.92
N SER A 170 -6.61 9.39 -17.71
CA SER A 170 -7.30 9.85 -16.49
C SER A 170 -6.94 11.30 -16.21
N HIS A 171 -7.96 12.13 -15.99
CA HIS A 171 -7.78 13.53 -15.60
C HIS A 171 -7.92 13.69 -14.08
N SER A 172 -7.02 14.46 -13.48
CA SER A 172 -7.06 14.79 -12.05
C SER A 172 -6.73 16.27 -11.86
N PRO A 173 -7.64 17.09 -11.30
CA PRO A 173 -7.38 18.50 -11.02
C PRO A 173 -6.19 18.72 -10.07
N THR A 174 -5.92 17.76 -9.17
CA THR A 174 -4.84 17.86 -8.18
C THR A 174 -3.70 16.89 -8.45
N SER A 175 -3.70 16.20 -9.60
CA SER A 175 -2.76 15.12 -9.90
C SER A 175 -2.68 14.06 -8.79
N ALA A 176 -3.84 13.71 -8.22
CA ALA A 176 -3.98 12.66 -7.22
C ALA A 176 -3.95 11.28 -7.87
N MET A 177 -3.20 10.35 -7.28
CA MET A 177 -3.17 8.95 -7.71
C MET A 177 -4.55 8.29 -7.59
N ALA A 178 -5.29 8.58 -6.52
CA ALA A 178 -6.65 8.09 -6.30
C ALA A 178 -7.59 8.34 -7.49
N ASP A 179 -7.48 9.48 -8.17
CA ASP A 179 -8.34 9.82 -9.32
C ASP A 179 -8.07 8.93 -10.55
N VAL A 180 -6.84 8.40 -10.67
CA VAL A 180 -6.50 7.42 -11.73
C VAL A 180 -7.23 6.10 -11.50
N PHE A 181 -7.30 5.66 -10.24
CA PHE A 181 -8.07 4.47 -9.87
C PHE A 181 -9.57 4.71 -10.01
N GLU A 182 -10.08 5.84 -9.53
CA GLU A 182 -11.50 6.19 -9.62
C GLU A 182 -11.98 6.24 -11.07
N SER A 183 -11.23 6.91 -11.95
CA SER A 183 -11.56 7.00 -13.39
C SER A 183 -11.57 5.65 -14.10
N ASN A 184 -10.94 4.62 -13.51
CA ASN A 184 -10.86 3.27 -14.04
C ASN A 184 -11.55 2.23 -13.14
N ARG A 185 -12.39 2.67 -12.18
CA ARG A 185 -12.97 1.83 -11.13
C ARG A 185 -13.65 0.58 -11.68
N HIS A 186 -14.51 0.72 -12.69
CA HIS A 186 -15.20 -0.43 -13.30
C HIS A 186 -14.23 -1.51 -13.77
N ARG A 187 -13.14 -1.13 -14.44
CA ARG A 187 -12.14 -2.09 -14.91
C ARG A 187 -11.44 -2.77 -13.75
N VAL A 188 -11.10 -2.02 -12.69
CA VAL A 188 -10.48 -2.57 -11.48
C VAL A 188 -11.44 -3.55 -10.80
N ASP A 189 -12.71 -3.18 -10.67
CA ASP A 189 -13.76 -4.00 -10.05
C ASP A 189 -14.00 -5.29 -10.84
N ASP A 190 -13.94 -5.25 -12.18
CA ASP A 190 -14.01 -6.45 -13.02
C ASP A 190 -12.86 -7.44 -12.71
N TYR A 191 -11.63 -6.94 -12.55
CA TYR A 191 -10.51 -7.78 -12.13
C TYR A 191 -10.73 -8.32 -10.72
N VAL A 192 -11.06 -7.46 -9.75
CA VAL A 192 -11.27 -7.87 -8.36
C VAL A 192 -12.38 -8.92 -8.25
N GLY A 193 -13.49 -8.74 -8.96
CA GLY A 193 -14.62 -9.68 -8.96
C GLY A 193 -14.33 -11.01 -9.64
N ALA A 194 -13.33 -11.07 -10.53
CA ALA A 194 -12.96 -12.31 -11.22
C ALA A 194 -12.09 -13.25 -10.38
N PHE A 195 -11.47 -12.77 -9.29
CA PHE A 195 -10.65 -13.58 -8.41
C PHE A 195 -11.35 -13.80 -7.07
N THR A 196 -11.38 -15.05 -6.62
CA THR A 196 -11.87 -15.42 -5.29
C THR A 196 -10.78 -16.19 -4.56
N THR A 197 -10.77 -16.10 -3.23
CA THR A 197 -9.80 -16.83 -2.42
C THR A 197 -10.23 -18.29 -2.23
N GLU A 198 -9.25 -19.19 -2.29
CA GLU A 198 -9.46 -20.62 -2.00
C GLU A 198 -9.26 -20.93 -0.50
N SER A 199 -9.89 -22.01 -0.02
CA SER A 199 -9.63 -22.50 1.34
C SER A 199 -8.18 -22.94 1.49
N GLY A 200 -7.51 -22.46 2.55
CA GLY A 200 -6.09 -22.75 2.78
C GLY A 200 -5.13 -21.94 1.90
N GLN A 201 -5.65 -20.96 1.14
CA GLN A 201 -4.82 -19.98 0.46
C GLN A 201 -4.18 -19.04 1.50
N VAL A 202 -2.85 -18.94 1.45
CA VAL A 202 -2.04 -18.11 2.35
C VAL A 202 -1.27 -17.01 1.61
N GLY A 203 -1.43 -16.93 0.29
CA GLY A 203 -0.82 -15.92 -0.58
C GLY A 203 -1.21 -16.13 -2.05
N ALA A 204 -0.56 -15.43 -2.95
CA ALA A 204 -0.73 -15.57 -4.39
C ALA A 204 0.48 -15.10 -5.20
N VAL A 205 0.72 -15.73 -6.34
CA VAL A 205 1.59 -15.22 -7.41
C VAL A 205 0.73 -14.60 -8.49
N PHE A 206 1.13 -13.45 -9.00
CA PHE A 206 0.44 -12.73 -10.07
C PHE A 206 1.31 -12.68 -11.32
N ALA A 207 0.74 -13.03 -12.46
CA ALA A 207 1.40 -12.96 -13.77
C ALA A 207 0.56 -12.16 -14.76
N ILE A 208 1.22 -11.34 -15.58
CA ILE A 208 0.60 -10.64 -16.71
C ILE A 208 1.16 -11.23 -18.01
N GLY A 209 0.32 -11.94 -18.75
CA GLY A 209 0.78 -12.77 -19.87
C GLY A 209 1.75 -13.84 -19.39
N GLU A 210 2.97 -13.86 -19.93
CA GLU A 210 4.02 -14.81 -19.55
C GLU A 210 4.96 -14.29 -18.44
N ASN A 211 4.76 -13.05 -17.97
CA ASN A 211 5.65 -12.43 -16.99
C ASN A 211 5.06 -12.50 -15.59
N ILE A 212 5.85 -12.97 -14.61
CA ILE A 212 5.52 -12.86 -13.19
C ILE A 212 5.73 -11.41 -12.76
N GLU A 213 4.69 -10.78 -12.22
CA GLU A 213 4.67 -9.38 -11.83
C GLU A 213 4.69 -9.17 -10.31
N GLY A 214 4.30 -10.18 -9.54
CA GLY A 214 4.27 -10.06 -8.08
C GLY A 214 3.99 -11.36 -7.34
N LEU A 215 4.29 -11.33 -6.05
CA LEU A 215 4.03 -12.37 -5.06
C LEU A 215 3.54 -11.64 -3.80
N GLU A 216 2.43 -12.08 -3.23
CA GLU A 216 1.95 -11.67 -1.91
C GLU A 216 1.75 -12.89 -0.99
#